data_AF-A0A7I7QS58-F1
#
_entry.id   AF-A0A7I7QS58-F1
#
_cell.length_a   1.000
_cell.length_b   1.000
_cell.length_c   1.000
_cell.angle_alpha   90.00
_cell.angle_beta   90.00
_cell.angle_gamma   90.00
#
_symmetry.space_group_name_H-M   'P 1'
#
loop_
_entity.id
_entity.type
_entity.pdbx_description
1 polymer ?
#
loop_
_entity_poly.entity_id
_entity_poly.type
_entity_poly.pdbx_seq_one_letter_code
_entity_poly.pdbx_strand_id
1 'polypeptide(L)'
;MTPDDVDVSEAVVLYLEHYPGRNDTVFDAHFAENAAAARHVVRRMLEEVMALHPDWSEMSLQDAGDHVEAEMHARHPELSPPALTCLGNYFTFLMR
;
A
#
# COMPACT_ATOMS: atom_id res chain seq x y z
N MET A 1 10.12 -21.85 -5.67
CA MET A 1 9.13 -20.85 -5.22
C MET A 1 8.64 -20.12 -6.45
N THR A 2 7.33 -20.10 -6.69
CA THR A 2 6.73 -19.40 -7.83
C THR A 2 6.51 -17.93 -7.48
N PRO A 3 6.41 -17.03 -8.48
CA PRO A 3 6.11 -15.59 -8.30
C PRO A 3 4.76 -15.28 -7.61
N ASP A 4 4.00 -16.32 -7.22
CA ASP A 4 2.78 -16.28 -6.41
C ASP A 4 3.04 -16.20 -4.89
N ASP A 5 4.30 -16.28 -4.44
CA ASP A 5 4.65 -16.37 -3.00
C ASP A 5 5.04 -15.02 -2.38
N VAL A 6 4.80 -13.90 -3.08
CA VAL A 6 5.10 -12.58 -2.52
C VAL A 6 4.06 -12.21 -1.47
N ASP A 7 4.51 -12.07 -0.22
CA ASP A 7 3.69 -11.47 0.82
C ASP A 7 3.43 -9.99 0.48
N VAL A 8 2.19 -9.72 0.07
CA VAL A 8 1.73 -8.39 -0.34
C VAL A 8 1.79 -7.41 0.83
N SER A 9 1.47 -7.87 2.04
CA SER A 9 1.50 -7.03 3.24
C SER A 9 2.91 -6.56 3.53
N GLU A 10 3.87 -7.50 3.56
CA GLU A 10 5.27 -7.19 3.80
C GLU A 10 5.83 -6.29 2.71
N ALA A 11 5.48 -6.54 1.44
CA ALA A 11 5.91 -5.70 0.33
C ALA A 11 5.38 -4.26 0.46
N VAL A 12 4.11 -4.07 0.80
CA VAL A 12 3.53 -2.73 1.00
C VAL A 12 4.20 -1.99 2.15
N VAL A 13 4.36 -2.65 3.31
CA VAL A 13 5.00 -2.04 4.48
C VAL A 13 6.43 -1.64 4.17
N LEU A 14 7.23 -2.53 3.61
CA LEU A 14 8.65 -2.27 3.33
C LEU A 14 8.83 -1.19 2.25
N TYR A 15 7.94 -1.17 1.24
CA TYR A 15 7.98 -0.18 0.19
C TYR A 15 7.63 1.23 0.69
N LEU A 16 6.66 1.33 1.62
CA LEU A 16 6.15 2.61 2.13
C LEU A 16 6.78 3.05 3.45
N GLU A 17 7.62 2.24 4.09
CA GLU A 17 8.22 2.49 5.42
C GLU A 17 8.82 3.90 5.57
N HIS A 18 9.49 4.39 4.52
CA HIS A 18 10.15 5.70 4.52
C HIS A 18 9.49 6.73 3.61
N TYR A 19 8.29 6.46 3.08
CA TYR A 19 7.64 7.34 2.10
C TYR A 19 7.43 8.75 2.67
N PRO A 20 7.76 9.84 1.91
CA PRO A 20 8.13 9.90 0.49
C PRO A 20 9.60 9.61 0.15
N GLY A 21 10.41 9.23 1.12
CA GLY A 21 11.75 8.67 0.92
C GLY A 21 11.73 7.31 0.22
N ARG A 22 12.92 6.82 -0.17
CA ARG A 22 13.09 5.56 -0.89
C ARG A 22 13.66 4.48 0.02
N ASN A 23 13.12 3.27 -0.07
CA ASN A 23 13.63 2.08 0.59
C ASN A 23 14.13 1.01 -0.40
N ASP A 24 14.46 1.43 -1.63
CA ASP A 24 14.72 0.53 -2.77
C ASP A 24 15.81 -0.50 -2.49
N THR A 25 16.90 -0.12 -1.83
CA THR A 25 18.01 -1.03 -1.51
C THR A 25 17.58 -2.12 -0.53
N VAL A 26 16.81 -1.77 0.50
CA VAL A 26 16.33 -2.74 1.50
C VAL A 26 15.26 -3.63 0.88
N PHE A 27 14.37 -3.04 0.08
CA PHE A 27 13.34 -3.76 -0.66
C PHE A 27 13.94 -4.78 -1.63
N ASP A 28 14.91 -4.38 -2.45
CA ASP A 28 15.57 -5.25 -3.42
C ASP A 28 16.39 -6.35 -2.74
N ALA A 29 17.03 -6.05 -1.60
CA ALA A 29 17.74 -7.06 -0.82
C ALA A 29 16.79 -8.08 -0.17
N HIS A 30 15.61 -7.63 0.28
CA HIS A 30 14.64 -8.48 0.96
C HIS A 30 13.93 -9.45 -0.01
N PHE A 31 13.42 -8.94 -1.14
CA PHE A 31 12.71 -9.76 -2.13
C PHE A 31 13.63 -10.43 -3.16
N ALA A 32 14.90 -9.99 -3.25
CA ALA A 32 15.92 -10.54 -4.14
C ALA A 32 15.42 -10.77 -5.58
N GLU A 33 15.38 -12.02 -6.05
CA GLU A 33 14.90 -12.40 -7.39
C GLU A 33 13.43 -12.04 -7.65
N ASN A 34 12.62 -11.92 -6.59
CA ASN A 34 11.20 -11.54 -6.67
C ASN A 34 10.95 -10.03 -6.56
N ALA A 35 11.99 -9.20 -6.38
CA ALA A 35 11.81 -7.76 -6.14
C ALA A 35 11.02 -7.06 -7.26
N ALA A 36 11.20 -7.48 -8.51
CA ALA A 36 10.43 -6.94 -9.62
C ALA A 36 8.94 -7.31 -9.54
N ALA A 37 8.62 -8.56 -9.19
CA ALA A 37 7.25 -9.02 -9.01
C ALA A 37 6.60 -8.33 -7.81
N ALA A 38 7.30 -8.23 -6.68
CA ALA A 38 6.82 -7.56 -5.49
C ALA A 38 6.54 -6.07 -5.74
N ARG A 39 7.44 -5.36 -6.44
CA ARG A 39 7.18 -3.97 -6.88
C ARG A 39 5.96 -3.86 -7.78
N HIS A 40 5.76 -4.81 -8.69
CA HIS A 40 4.60 -4.79 -9.56
C HIS A 40 3.30 -4.94 -8.77
N VAL A 41 3.26 -5.86 -7.80
CA VAL A 41 2.10 -6.05 -6.92
C VAL A 41 1.83 -4.80 -6.08
N VAL A 42 2.86 -4.23 -5.43
CA VAL A 42 2.71 -2.99 -4.65
C VAL A 42 2.17 -1.87 -5.53
N ARG A 43 2.68 -1.69 -6.75
CA ARG A 43 2.17 -0.67 -7.68
C ARG A 43 0.68 -0.83 -7.97
N ARG A 44 0.20 -2.06 -8.18
CA ARG A 44 -1.24 -2.31 -8.36
C ARG A 44 -2.04 -1.91 -7.13
N MET A 45 -1.55 -2.21 -5.92
CA MET A 45 -2.20 -1.76 -4.68
C MET A 45 -2.27 -0.23 -4.59
N LEU A 46 -1.19 0.47 -4.94
CA LEU A 46 -1.17 1.93 -4.93
C LEU A 46 -2.12 2.52 -6.00
N GLU A 47 -2.18 1.91 -7.19
CA GLU A 47 -3.13 2.30 -8.23
C GLU A 47 -4.59 2.11 -7.78
N GLU A 48 -4.90 0.99 -7.11
CA GLU A 48 -6.23 0.76 -6.53
C GLU A 48 -6.58 1.77 -5.45
N VAL A 49 -5.64 2.11 -4.57
CA VAL A 49 -5.81 3.16 -3.55
C VAL A 49 -6.10 4.51 -4.22
N MET A 50 -5.37 4.85 -5.27
CA MET A 50 -5.57 6.12 -6.00
C MET A 50 -6.87 6.15 -6.81
N ALA A 51 -7.47 5.00 -7.11
CA ALA A 51 -8.77 4.89 -7.75
C ALA A 51 -9.94 5.05 -6.76
N LEU A 52 -9.68 5.11 -5.45
CA LEU A 52 -10.70 5.40 -4.47
C LEU A 52 -11.09 6.87 -4.50
N HIS A 53 -12.40 7.12 -4.37
CA HIS A 53 -12.97 8.46 -4.38
C HIS A 53 -13.75 8.69 -3.09
N PRO A 54 -13.08 9.15 -2.02
CA PRO A 54 -13.75 9.59 -0.81
C PRO A 54 -14.77 10.69 -1.13
N ASP A 55 -15.91 10.68 -0.42
CA ASP A 55 -16.88 11.76 -0.53
C ASP A 55 -16.39 12.98 0.26
N TRP A 56 -15.67 13.88 -0.40
CA TRP A 56 -15.14 15.09 0.21
C TRP A 56 -16.20 16.09 0.69
N SER A 57 -17.48 15.90 0.34
CA SER A 57 -18.55 16.73 0.90
C SER A 57 -18.91 16.33 2.34
N GLU A 58 -18.55 15.10 2.74
CA GLU A 58 -18.87 14.53 4.05
C GLU A 58 -17.64 14.04 4.83
N MET A 59 -16.51 13.79 4.16
CA MET A 59 -15.30 13.22 4.74
C MET A 59 -14.20 14.25 4.92
N SER A 60 -13.57 14.25 6.10
CA SER A 60 -12.28 14.91 6.32
C SER A 60 -11.13 14.12 5.69
N LEU A 61 -9.93 14.70 5.65
CA LEU A 61 -8.73 13.99 5.21
C LEU A 61 -8.45 12.75 6.07
N GLN A 62 -8.76 12.81 7.37
CA GLN A 62 -8.61 11.67 8.27
C GLN A 62 -9.64 10.58 7.95
N ASP A 63 -10.92 10.96 7.77
CA ASP A 63 -11.98 10.02 7.40
C ASP A 63 -11.69 9.34 6.04
N ALA A 64 -11.09 10.08 5.11
CA ALA A 64 -10.65 9.54 3.82
C ALA A 64 -9.55 8.49 3.97
N GLY A 65 -8.60 8.69 4.90
CA GLY A 65 -7.59 7.67 5.24
C GLY A 65 -8.23 6.40 5.79
N ASP A 66 -9.12 6.53 6.78
CA ASP A 66 -9.84 5.40 7.38
C ASP A 66 -10.73 4.67 6.34
N HIS A 67 -11.36 5.43 5.43
CA HIS A 67 -12.13 4.86 4.32
C HIS A 67 -11.27 4.03 3.38
N VAL A 68 -10.08 4.51 3.02
CA VAL A 68 -9.12 3.77 2.20
C VAL A 68 -8.70 2.47 2.88
N GLU A 69 -8.39 2.51 4.18
CA GLU A 69 -8.04 1.30 4.95
C GLU A 69 -9.17 0.27 4.92
N ALA A 70 -10.41 0.71 5.13
CA ALA A 70 -11.59 -0.16 5.12
C ALA A 70 -11.85 -0.79 3.74
N GLU A 71 -11.80 0.00 2.66
CA GLU A 71 -12.00 -0.49 1.29
C GLU A 71 -10.90 -1.46 0.87
N MET A 72 -9.65 -1.17 1.20
CA MET A 72 -8.53 -2.06 0.88
C MET A 72 -8.61 -3.36 1.67
N HIS A 73 -9.01 -3.33 2.95
CA HIS A 73 -9.21 -4.55 3.72
C HIS A 73 -10.37 -5.40 3.20
N ALA A 74 -11.46 -4.77 2.76
CA ALA A 74 -12.60 -5.47 2.19
C ALA A 74 -12.26 -6.19 0.87
N ARG A 75 -11.37 -5.61 0.05
CA ARG A 75 -10.94 -6.18 -1.23
C ARG A 75 -9.80 -7.18 -1.09
N HIS A 76 -8.89 -6.93 -0.15
CA HIS A 76 -7.69 -7.71 0.11
C HIS A 76 -7.62 -8.08 1.60
N PRO A 77 -8.45 -9.05 2.05
CA PRO A 77 -8.51 -9.44 3.47
C PRO A 77 -7.20 -10.04 3.99
N GLU A 78 -6.28 -10.43 3.11
CA GLU A 78 -4.92 -10.86 3.42
C GLU A 78 -3.99 -9.71 3.86
N LEU A 79 -4.38 -8.45 3.61
CA LEU A 79 -3.60 -7.30 4.04
C LEU A 79 -3.59 -7.17 5.57
N SER A 80 -2.39 -7.14 6.11
CA SER A 80 -2.15 -6.90 7.53
C SER A 80 -2.56 -5.47 7.92
N PRO A 81 -2.92 -5.23 9.20
CA PRO A 81 -3.22 -3.88 9.68
C PRO A 81 -2.11 -2.85 9.40
N PRO A 82 -0.81 -3.15 9.59
CA PRO A 82 0.26 -2.21 9.24
C PRO A 82 0.29 -1.84 7.75
N ALA A 83 0.04 -2.80 6.86
CA ALA A 83 -0.01 -2.55 5.43
C ALA A 83 -1.16 -1.60 5.07
N LEU A 84 -2.35 -1.83 5.64
CA LEU A 84 -3.51 -0.96 5.46
C LEU A 84 -3.21 0.47 5.93
N THR A 85 -2.65 0.63 7.14
CA THR A 85 -2.26 1.95 7.66
C THR A 85 -1.23 2.65 6.75
N CYS A 86 -0.27 1.92 6.18
CA CYS A 86 0.64 2.50 5.19
C CYS A 86 -0.10 3.01 3.94
N LEU A 87 -1.10 2.28 3.43
CA LEU A 87 -1.90 2.68 2.28
C LEU A 87 -2.77 3.92 2.56
N GLY A 88 -3.43 3.98 3.72
CA GLY A 88 -4.19 5.15 4.16
C GLY A 88 -3.31 6.40 4.31
N ASN A 89 -2.13 6.24 4.92
CA ASN A 89 -1.14 7.31 5.06
C ASN A 89 -0.60 7.78 3.70
N TYR A 90 -0.33 6.85 2.78
CA TYR A 90 0.08 7.17 1.42
C TYR A 90 -0.96 8.03 0.69
N PHE A 91 -2.23 7.62 0.75
CA PHE A 91 -3.34 8.37 0.13
C PHE A 91 -3.45 9.78 0.70
N THR A 92 -3.52 9.90 2.03
CA THR A 92 -3.69 11.20 2.69
C THR A 92 -2.50 12.13 2.50
N PHE A 93 -1.27 11.59 2.40
CA PHE A 93 -0.09 12.39 2.05
C PHE A 93 -0.20 12.99 0.64
N LEU A 94 -0.67 12.23 -0.35
CA LEU A 94 -0.81 12.71 -1.73
C LEU A 94 -1.93 13.73 -1.92
N MET A 95 -2.95 13.69 -1.06
CA MET A 95 -4.09 14.61 -1.10
C MET A 95 -3.88 15.90 -0.29
N ARG A 96 -2.74 16.04 0.39
CA ARG A 96 -2.37 17.19 1.22
C ARG A 96 -1.67 18.29 0.42
#